data_AF-A0ABD0P6V6-F1
#
_entry.id   AF-A0ABD0P6V6-F1
#
_cell.length_a   1.000
_cell.length_b   1.000
_cell.length_c   1.000
_cell.angle_alpha   90.00
_cell.angle_beta   90.00
_cell.angle_gamma   90.00
#
_symmetry.space_group_name_H-M   'P 1'
#
loop_
_entity.id
_entity.type
_entity.pdbx_description
1 polymer ?
#
loop_
_entity_poly.entity_id
_entity_poly.type
_entity_poly.pdbx_seq_one_letter_code
_entity_poly.pdbx_strand_id
1 'polypeptide(L)'
;PYPDHPERFDECHQVLCRESLSGRCYWEAEWSGFAVNISVTYKGISRKEKSNDCKFGCNEKSWSLSCYDNSFTVRHNNESTEIPVPSQPSNRVGVYLDWSAGTLSFYSISDKHKFMHLHTFNTTFTETLYAGFGVDKSSSVSLCEKKQLPVRNN
;
A
#
# COMPACT_ATOMS: atom_id res chain seq x y z
N PRO A 1 -19.17 17.29 2.63
CA PRO A 1 -18.11 17.86 1.75
C PRO A 1 -16.85 18.23 2.55
N TYR A 2 -15.67 17.83 2.09
CA TYR A 2 -14.39 18.22 2.69
C TYR A 2 -13.91 19.57 2.09
N PRO A 3 -13.40 20.53 2.89
CA PRO A 3 -12.98 21.87 2.42
C PRO A 3 -11.67 21.79 1.64
N ASP A 4 -11.45 22.62 0.60
CA ASP A 4 -10.24 22.60 -0.23
C ASP A 4 -8.94 22.74 0.61
N HIS A 5 -7.86 22.08 0.16
CA HIS A 5 -6.62 21.87 0.90
C HIS A 5 -5.53 21.38 -0.07
N PRO A 6 -4.31 21.93 0.00
CA PRO A 6 -3.20 21.57 -0.89
C PRO A 6 -2.80 20.09 -0.77
N GLU A 7 -2.90 19.53 0.43
CA GLU A 7 -2.58 18.12 0.72
C GLU A 7 -3.68 17.12 0.31
N ARG A 8 -4.82 17.55 -0.23
CA ARG A 8 -5.87 16.63 -0.73
C ARG A 8 -5.62 16.27 -2.20
N PHE A 9 -5.84 14.99 -2.52
CA PHE A 9 -5.99 14.52 -3.90
C PHE A 9 -7.33 14.96 -4.49
N ASP A 10 -7.30 15.66 -5.63
CA ASP A 10 -8.52 16.22 -6.22
C ASP A 10 -9.16 15.28 -7.26
N GLU A 11 -8.34 14.68 -8.14
CA GLU A 11 -8.80 13.87 -9.29
C GLU A 11 -8.49 12.37 -9.13
N CYS A 12 -7.74 12.04 -8.08
CA CYS A 12 -7.24 10.70 -7.79
C CYS A 12 -7.95 10.19 -6.51
N HIS A 13 -8.73 9.09 -6.57
CA HIS A 13 -9.44 8.50 -5.42
C HIS A 13 -8.46 7.81 -4.44
N GLN A 14 -7.69 8.62 -3.71
CA GLN A 14 -6.57 8.17 -2.89
C GLN A 14 -6.47 8.95 -1.57
N VAL A 15 -5.86 8.32 -0.57
CA VAL A 15 -5.61 8.90 0.75
C VAL A 15 -4.24 8.47 1.27
N LEU A 16 -3.62 9.31 2.10
CA LEU A 16 -2.41 8.98 2.87
C LEU A 16 -2.73 8.85 4.35
N CYS A 17 -2.06 7.92 5.01
CA CYS A 17 -1.98 7.89 6.46
C CYS A 17 -1.24 9.12 6.99
N ARG A 18 -1.51 9.44 8.26
CA ARG A 18 -0.88 10.57 8.95
C ARG A 18 0.53 10.22 9.40
N GLU A 19 0.73 8.97 9.77
CA GLU A 19 1.96 8.43 10.36
C GLU A 19 3.07 8.38 9.31
N SER A 20 4.23 8.85 9.72
CA SER A 20 5.44 8.86 8.89
C SER A 20 6.26 7.60 9.16
N LEU A 21 6.76 6.96 8.12
CA LEU A 21 7.46 5.68 8.15
C LEU A 21 8.95 5.88 7.82
N SER A 22 9.79 5.89 8.85
CA SER A 22 11.25 6.16 8.75
C SER A 22 12.13 5.03 9.30
N GLY A 23 11.55 3.91 9.68
CA GLY A 23 12.26 2.78 10.27
C GLY A 23 11.71 1.44 9.79
N ARG A 24 11.92 0.40 10.61
CA ARG A 24 11.29 -0.91 10.39
C ARG A 24 9.86 -0.87 10.87
N CYS A 25 8.92 -1.11 9.97
CA CYS A 25 7.51 -1.19 10.32
C CYS A 25 6.79 -2.26 9.51
N TYR A 26 5.71 -2.75 10.10
CA TYR A 26 4.84 -3.74 9.50
C TYR A 26 3.39 -3.37 9.79
N TRP A 27 2.56 -3.45 8.76
CA TRP A 27 1.12 -3.25 8.85
C TRP A 27 0.39 -4.14 7.86
N GLU A 28 -0.91 -4.33 8.10
CA GLU A 28 -1.77 -5.18 7.30
C GLU A 28 -3.01 -4.42 6.90
N ALA A 29 -3.51 -4.70 5.70
CA ALA A 29 -4.79 -4.20 5.25
C ALA A 29 -5.62 -5.33 4.64
N GLU A 30 -6.90 -5.33 4.99
CA GLU A 30 -7.94 -6.13 4.34
C GLU A 30 -8.65 -5.25 3.30
N TRP A 31 -8.95 -5.82 2.14
CA TRP A 31 -9.60 -5.10 1.05
C TRP A 31 -10.77 -5.90 0.44
N SER A 32 -11.62 -5.22 -0.30
CA SER A 32 -12.72 -5.85 -1.03
C SER A 32 -13.12 -5.02 -2.25
N GLY A 33 -13.85 -5.65 -3.17
CA GLY A 33 -14.30 -5.04 -4.42
C GLY A 33 -13.31 -5.20 -5.55
N PHE A 34 -13.54 -4.47 -6.64
CA PHE A 34 -12.86 -4.70 -7.92
C PHE A 34 -11.36 -4.39 -7.90
N ALA A 35 -10.98 -3.27 -7.27
CA ALA A 35 -9.59 -2.81 -7.27
C ALA A 35 -9.26 -1.90 -6.10
N VAL A 36 -8.14 -2.17 -5.43
CA VAL A 36 -7.50 -1.26 -4.49
C VAL A 36 -6.01 -1.12 -4.78
N ASN A 37 -5.41 -0.02 -4.34
CA ASN A 37 -3.98 0.20 -4.34
C ASN A 37 -3.51 0.30 -2.90
N ILE A 38 -2.53 -0.51 -2.54
CA ILE A 38 -1.84 -0.50 -1.26
C ILE A 38 -0.43 -0.01 -1.55
N SER A 39 -0.11 1.19 -1.06
CA SER A 39 1.04 1.94 -1.55
C SER A 39 1.85 2.53 -0.41
N VAL A 40 3.10 2.85 -0.74
CA VAL A 40 3.97 3.66 0.09
C VAL A 40 4.52 4.77 -0.79
N THR A 41 4.50 6.01 -0.31
CA THR A 41 4.92 7.17 -1.09
C THR A 41 5.67 8.18 -0.25
N TYR A 42 6.50 8.97 -0.90
CA TYR A 42 6.97 10.21 -0.32
C TYR A 42 5.84 11.25 -0.20
N LYS A 43 6.03 12.19 0.73
CA LYS A 43 5.07 13.28 0.96
C LYS A 43 4.88 14.17 -0.27
N GLY A 44 5.95 14.35 -1.05
CA GLY A 44 6.00 15.23 -2.23
C GLY A 44 5.33 14.69 -3.49
N ILE A 45 4.52 13.63 -3.41
CA ILE A 45 3.68 13.17 -4.53
C ILE A 45 2.71 14.29 -4.96
N SER A 46 2.47 14.42 -6.27
CA SER A 46 1.47 15.37 -6.76
C SER A 46 0.07 14.98 -6.26
N ARG A 47 -0.76 15.96 -5.96
CA ARG A 47 -2.15 15.73 -5.49
C ARG A 47 -3.18 16.48 -6.31
N LYS A 48 -2.71 17.32 -7.22
CA LYS A 48 -3.51 18.23 -8.02
C LYS A 48 -3.43 17.80 -9.47
N GLU A 49 -4.51 18.09 -10.18
CA GLU A 49 -4.71 17.79 -11.59
C GLU A 49 -4.75 16.29 -11.91
N LYS A 50 -5.35 15.95 -13.04
CA LYS A 50 -5.48 14.58 -13.52
C LYS A 50 -4.23 14.19 -14.30
N SER A 51 -3.17 13.80 -13.61
CA SER A 51 -1.92 13.31 -14.22
C SER A 51 -1.48 11.97 -13.63
N ASN A 52 -0.50 11.33 -14.27
CA ASN A 52 0.13 10.14 -13.71
C ASN A 52 0.96 10.47 -12.46
N ASP A 53 1.40 11.71 -12.31
CA ASP A 53 2.16 12.17 -11.14
C ASP A 53 1.32 12.15 -9.85
N CYS A 54 -0.02 12.14 -9.94
CA CYS A 54 -0.89 11.97 -8.76
C CYS A 54 -1.16 10.52 -8.37
N LYS A 55 -0.99 9.56 -9.28
CA LYS A 55 -1.41 8.17 -9.08
C LYS A 55 -0.32 7.34 -8.45
N PHE A 56 -0.64 6.57 -7.41
CA PHE A 56 0.33 5.66 -6.81
C PHE A 56 0.90 4.65 -7.81
N GLY A 57 2.23 4.51 -7.82
CA GLY A 57 2.99 3.64 -8.71
C GLY A 57 3.22 4.19 -10.12
N CYS A 58 2.56 5.28 -10.51
CA CYS A 58 2.73 5.91 -11.84
C CYS A 58 3.76 7.05 -11.85
N ASN A 59 4.58 7.15 -10.80
CA ASN A 59 5.63 8.15 -10.63
C ASN A 59 6.80 7.55 -9.83
N GLU A 60 7.93 8.25 -9.82
CA GLU A 60 9.15 7.87 -9.09
C GLU A 60 9.04 7.96 -7.56
N LYS A 61 8.00 8.63 -7.04
CA LYS A 61 7.84 8.92 -5.61
C LYS A 61 7.03 7.88 -4.85
N SER A 62 6.48 6.89 -5.56
CA SER A 62 5.55 5.92 -4.99
C SER A 62 5.80 4.50 -5.49
N TRP A 63 5.55 3.54 -4.59
CA TRP A 63 5.62 2.10 -4.82
C TRP A 63 4.27 1.52 -4.43
N SER A 64 3.67 0.73 -5.31
CA SER A 64 2.28 0.31 -5.15
C SER A 64 2.09 -1.16 -5.48
N LEU A 65 1.22 -1.81 -4.71
CA LEU A 65 0.58 -3.06 -5.05
C LEU A 65 -0.89 -2.78 -5.40
N SER A 66 -1.25 -2.89 -6.68
CA SER A 66 -2.64 -2.94 -7.11
C SER A 66 -3.18 -4.35 -6.89
N CYS A 67 -4.27 -4.47 -6.16
CA CYS A 67 -4.95 -5.73 -5.87
C CYS A 67 -6.26 -5.78 -6.65
N TYR A 68 -6.49 -6.90 -7.35
CA TYR A 68 -7.68 -7.21 -8.13
C TYR A 68 -8.22 -8.56 -7.69
N ASP A 69 -9.49 -8.87 -7.98
CA ASP A 69 -10.14 -10.14 -7.59
C ASP A 69 -9.29 -11.38 -7.91
N ASN A 70 -8.59 -11.36 -9.06
CA ASN A 70 -7.86 -12.52 -9.57
C ASN A 70 -6.39 -12.21 -9.92
N SER A 71 -5.82 -11.09 -9.50
CA SER A 71 -4.41 -10.80 -9.76
C SER A 71 -3.85 -9.71 -8.85
N PHE A 72 -2.54 -9.68 -8.75
CA PHE A 72 -1.82 -8.56 -8.15
C PHE A 72 -0.92 -7.93 -9.21
N THR A 73 -0.74 -6.62 -9.14
CA THR A 73 0.21 -5.90 -10.01
C THR A 73 1.05 -4.98 -9.15
N VAL A 74 2.37 -5.13 -9.20
CA VAL A 74 3.28 -4.14 -8.63
C VAL A 74 3.50 -3.02 -9.63
N ARG A 75 3.56 -1.79 -9.11
CA ARG A 75 3.78 -0.57 -9.92
C ARG A 75 4.77 0.37 -9.25
N HIS A 76 5.68 0.90 -10.05
CA HIS A 76 6.60 1.97 -9.68
C HIS A 76 7.06 2.69 -10.94
N ASN A 77 7.16 4.02 -10.90
CA ASN A 77 7.64 4.83 -12.01
C ASN A 77 6.99 4.51 -13.38
N ASN A 78 5.68 4.29 -13.38
CA ASN A 78 4.89 3.95 -14.57
C ASN A 78 5.23 2.58 -15.21
N GLU A 79 6.09 1.79 -14.56
CA GLU A 79 6.31 0.38 -14.87
C GLU A 79 5.34 -0.47 -14.04
N SER A 80 4.85 -1.54 -14.65
CA SER A 80 3.92 -2.48 -14.01
C SER A 80 4.33 -3.91 -14.29
N THR A 81 4.34 -4.75 -13.26
CA THR A 81 4.56 -6.19 -13.38
C THR A 81 3.41 -6.92 -12.70
N GLU A 82 2.72 -7.78 -13.46
CA GLU A 82 1.70 -8.67 -12.91
C GLU A 82 2.37 -9.81 -12.12
N ILE A 83 1.83 -10.10 -10.95
CA ILE A 83 2.32 -11.14 -10.05
C ILE A 83 1.40 -12.35 -10.18
N PRO A 84 1.95 -13.56 -10.37
CA PRO A 84 1.16 -14.78 -10.36
C PRO A 84 0.32 -14.91 -9.09
N VAL A 85 -0.94 -15.33 -9.26
CA VAL A 85 -1.86 -15.50 -8.13
C VAL A 85 -1.37 -16.62 -7.21
N PRO A 86 -1.29 -16.38 -5.90
CA PRO A 86 -1.17 -17.42 -4.89
C PRO A 86 -2.19 -18.55 -5.10
N SER A 87 -1.83 -19.80 -4.77
CA SER A 87 -2.76 -20.93 -4.82
C SER A 87 -3.97 -20.78 -3.88
N GLN A 88 -3.87 -19.90 -2.89
CA GLN A 88 -4.94 -19.51 -1.98
C GLN A 88 -4.96 -17.97 -1.88
N PRO A 89 -5.59 -17.28 -2.83
CA PRO A 89 -5.68 -15.82 -2.77
C PRO A 89 -6.46 -15.41 -1.54
N SER A 90 -6.01 -14.34 -0.91
CA SER A 90 -6.65 -13.70 0.23
C SER A 90 -6.65 -12.21 0.01
N ASN A 91 -7.70 -11.55 0.48
CA ASN A 91 -7.83 -10.11 0.39
C ASN A 91 -7.14 -9.38 1.55
N ARG A 92 -6.18 -10.04 2.21
CA ARG A 92 -5.35 -9.47 3.25
C ARG A 92 -3.92 -9.36 2.77
N VAL A 93 -3.39 -8.15 2.83
CA VAL A 93 -2.03 -7.83 2.40
C VAL A 93 -1.21 -7.34 3.59
N GLY A 94 -0.05 -7.96 3.78
CA GLY A 94 0.98 -7.48 4.70
C GLY A 94 1.99 -6.61 3.96
N VAL A 95 2.37 -5.49 4.56
CA VAL A 95 3.39 -4.58 4.06
C VAL A 95 4.49 -4.47 5.10
N TYR A 96 5.71 -4.85 4.71
CA TYR A 96 6.91 -4.72 5.53
C TYR A 96 7.85 -3.70 4.89
N LEU A 97 8.21 -2.69 5.66
CA LEU A 97 9.20 -1.69 5.28
C LEU A 97 10.42 -1.83 6.19
N ASP A 98 11.60 -1.89 5.59
CA ASP A 98 12.87 -1.59 6.25
C ASP A 98 13.48 -0.38 5.53
N TRP A 99 13.19 0.81 6.08
CA TRP A 99 13.61 2.07 5.47
C TRP A 99 15.15 2.17 5.38
N SER A 100 15.87 1.73 6.43
CA SER A 100 17.33 1.76 6.47
C SER A 100 18.00 0.79 5.50
N ALA A 101 17.41 -0.41 5.33
CA ALA A 101 17.92 -1.39 4.38
C ALA A 101 17.44 -1.13 2.94
N GLY A 102 16.52 -0.18 2.74
CA GLY A 102 16.00 0.13 1.41
C GLY A 102 15.06 -0.93 0.85
N THR A 103 14.32 -1.63 1.71
CA THR A 103 13.44 -2.73 1.27
C THR A 103 11.98 -2.46 1.61
N LEU A 104 11.09 -2.69 0.63
CA LEU A 104 9.65 -2.66 0.80
C LEU A 104 9.05 -3.95 0.22
N SER A 105 8.51 -4.78 1.09
CA SER A 105 7.99 -6.11 0.76
C SER A 105 6.48 -6.19 0.95
N PHE A 106 5.81 -6.82 -0.01
CA PHE A 106 4.38 -7.10 0.00
C PHE A 106 4.14 -8.60 0.14
N TYR A 107 3.13 -8.96 0.93
CA TYR A 107 2.74 -10.34 1.19
C TYR A 107 1.23 -10.50 1.07
N SER A 108 0.77 -11.61 0.50
CA SER A 108 -0.61 -12.08 0.69
C SER A 108 -0.66 -12.92 1.97
N ILE A 109 -1.70 -12.70 2.78
CA ILE A 109 -1.86 -13.38 4.07
C ILE A 109 -3.12 -14.24 4.02
N SER A 110 -2.96 -15.55 3.98
CA SER A 110 -4.11 -16.48 4.01
C SER A 110 -4.89 -16.40 5.33
N ASP A 111 -6.12 -16.89 5.34
CA ASP A 111 -6.96 -17.02 6.55
C ASP A 111 -6.27 -17.81 7.68
N LYS A 112 -5.29 -18.66 7.34
CA LYS A 112 -4.48 -19.44 8.29
C LYS A 112 -3.21 -18.70 8.72
N HIS A 113 -3.13 -17.39 8.52
CA HIS A 113 -1.97 -16.53 8.81
C HIS A 113 -0.66 -16.98 8.15
N LYS A 114 -0.74 -17.70 7.02
CA LYS A 114 0.45 -17.99 6.20
C LYS A 114 0.76 -16.79 5.30
N PHE A 115 2.02 -16.38 5.31
CA PHE A 115 2.56 -15.32 4.50
C PHE A 115 3.07 -15.87 3.18
N MET A 116 2.57 -15.33 2.07
CA MET A 116 3.05 -15.60 0.73
C MET A 116 3.67 -14.33 0.18
N HIS A 117 4.98 -14.36 -0.06
CA HIS A 117 5.69 -13.22 -0.64
C HIS A 117 5.15 -12.93 -2.04
N LEU A 118 4.83 -11.67 -2.30
CA LEU A 118 4.37 -11.18 -3.60
C LEU A 118 5.51 -10.49 -4.33
N HIS A 119 6.14 -9.51 -3.67
CA HIS A 119 7.19 -8.70 -4.27
C HIS A 119 8.02 -7.96 -3.22
N THR A 120 9.26 -7.63 -3.57
CA THR A 120 10.12 -6.72 -2.80
C THR A 120 10.73 -5.69 -3.73
N PHE A 121 10.45 -4.42 -3.45
CA PHE A 121 11.22 -3.32 -4.02
C PHE A 121 12.51 -3.15 -3.23
N ASN A 122 13.63 -3.00 -3.94
CA ASN A 122 14.91 -2.62 -3.39
C ASN A 122 15.26 -1.23 -3.93
N THR A 123 15.38 -0.24 -3.06
CA THR A 123 15.62 1.16 -3.43
C THR A 123 16.29 1.91 -2.30
N THR A 124 16.94 3.03 -2.61
CA THR A 124 17.46 3.93 -1.58
C THR A 124 16.41 4.99 -1.29
N PHE A 125 15.73 4.87 -0.15
CA PHE A 125 14.77 5.88 0.26
C PHE A 125 15.49 7.17 0.68
N THR A 126 15.05 8.30 0.15
CA THR A 126 15.70 9.61 0.34
C THR A 126 14.98 10.49 1.35
N GLU A 127 13.70 10.19 1.62
CA GLU A 127 12.89 10.91 2.58
C GLU A 127 11.92 9.95 3.31
N THR A 128 11.21 10.48 4.31
CA THR A 128 10.25 9.69 5.07
C THR A 128 9.06 9.31 4.21
N LEU A 129 8.58 8.08 4.40
CA LEU A 129 7.48 7.52 3.63
C LEU A 129 6.15 7.61 4.37
N TYR A 130 5.06 7.45 3.63
CA TYR A 130 3.69 7.41 4.14
C TYR A 130 2.95 6.26 3.50
N ALA A 131 2.18 5.51 4.28
CA ALA A 131 1.25 4.53 3.74
C ALA A 131 0.14 5.26 2.97
N GLY A 132 -0.24 4.73 1.82
CA GLY A 132 -1.24 5.29 0.94
C GLY A 132 -2.19 4.24 0.42
N PHE A 133 -3.42 4.64 0.19
CA PHE A 133 -4.49 3.77 -0.28
C PHE A 133 -5.24 4.42 -1.43
N GLY A 134 -5.39 3.70 -2.53
CA GLY A 134 -6.29 4.07 -3.63
C GLY A 134 -7.46 3.10 -3.68
N VAL A 135 -8.68 3.60 -3.86
CA VAL A 135 -9.90 2.76 -3.80
C VAL A 135 -10.77 3.06 -5.01
N ASP A 136 -11.09 2.02 -5.79
CA ASP A 136 -12.03 2.15 -6.91
C ASP A 136 -13.49 2.17 -6.42
N LYS A 137 -14.42 2.50 -7.32
CA LYS A 137 -15.85 2.51 -7.02
C LYS A 137 -16.29 1.14 -6.47
N SER A 138 -17.07 1.16 -5.39
CA SER A 138 -17.58 -0.04 -4.71
C SER A 138 -16.48 -0.96 -4.15
N SER A 139 -15.26 -0.46 -3.98
CA SER A 139 -14.17 -1.16 -3.29
C SER A 139 -13.98 -0.59 -1.89
N SER A 140 -13.29 -1.32 -1.02
CA SER A 140 -12.94 -0.83 0.32
C SER A 140 -11.58 -1.36 0.77
N VAL A 141 -10.97 -0.64 1.70
CA VAL A 141 -9.72 -1.04 2.37
C VAL A 141 -9.79 -0.65 3.83
N SER A 142 -9.35 -1.55 4.70
CA SER A 142 -9.33 -1.36 6.15
C SER A 142 -7.99 -1.78 6.70
N LEU A 143 -7.36 -0.91 7.48
CA LEU A 143 -6.16 -1.27 8.24
C LEU A 143 -6.54 -2.26 9.34
N CYS A 144 -5.81 -3.38 9.43
CA CYS A 144 -6.07 -4.38 10.45
C CYS A 144 -5.53 -3.93 11.80
N GLU A 145 -6.35 -4.04 12.84
CA GLU A 145 -5.87 -3.88 14.22
C GLU A 145 -5.01 -5.06 14.64
N LYS A 146 -3.90 -4.79 15.33
CA LYS A 146 -3.17 -5.84 16.03
C LYS A 146 -4.07 -6.33 17.16
N LYS A 147 -4.56 -7.58 17.08
CA LYS A 147 -5.08 -8.28 18.26
C LYS A 147 -3.92 -8.40 19.26
N GLN A 148 -3.94 -7.60 20.33
CA GLN A 148 -3.08 -7.84 21.47
C GLN A 148 -3.41 -9.24 21.99
N LEU A 149 -2.45 -10.16 21.95
CA LEU A 149 -2.57 -11.40 22.70
C LEU A 149 -2.65 -11.01 24.19
N PRO A 150 -3.57 -11.60 24.98
CA PRO A 150 -3.63 -11.30 26.40
C PRO A 150 -2.26 -11.56 27.02
N VAL A 151 -1.72 -10.55 27.69
CA VAL A 151 -0.51 -10.67 28.49
C VAL A 151 -0.79 -11.75 29.53
N ARG A 152 -0.12 -12.89 29.41
CA ARG A 152 -0.12 -13.89 30.49
C ARG A 152 0.66 -13.28 31.65
N ASN A 153 -0.05 -12.79 32.65
CA ASN A 153 0.55 -12.57 33.96
C ASN A 153 0.89 -13.95 34.52
N ASN A 154 2.19 -14.24 34.65
CA ASN A 154 2.67 -15.36 35.47
C ASN A 154 2.61 -14.97 36.95
#